data_AF-A0A9P8L7E3-F1
#
_entry.id   AF-A0A9P8L7E3-F1
#
_cell.length_a   1.000
_cell.length_b   1.000
_cell.length_c   1.000
_cell.angle_alpha   90.00
_cell.angle_beta   90.00
_cell.angle_gamma   90.00
#
_symmetry.space_group_name_H-M   'P 1'
#
loop_
_entity.id
_entity.type
_entity.pdbx_description
1 polymer ?
#
loop_
_entity_poly.entity_id
_entity_poly.type
_entity_poly.pdbx_seq_one_letter_code
_entity_poly.pdbx_strand_id
1 'polypeptide(L)'
;MYMRPRYEAQALTVKRLFKEEFRLLREVSSWKHTHILKCLAAYKTSSGGPFGCYALVLPHADGGSLHSFLRLSEAPPWLRQSTSTASTSNCGVIFGQTLGIVDALALIHNKMDKTSFIIHRDIKPYNILIRKGVFKLADFEFACIKDAEDTSKTIWWVGTPLYAPPERTLHHAESTGRARDTWAMGCVILEILVLLCSGFSREPAVEKFERERLLSSGNRESKVFSLTMDCVNEWIGHLDGMIEDGVHDHPTDQRKLENILFLVRGMLNPEPKDRMTAATAHDHLRSLANTKAPLLKKKTSGYKEEGS
;
A
#
# COMPACT_ATOMS: atom_id res chain seq x y z
N MET A 1 37.09 25.82 -18.12
CA MET A 1 36.02 24.83 -18.27
C MET A 1 34.80 25.35 -17.53
N TYR A 2 33.91 26.08 -18.21
CA TYR A 2 32.68 26.61 -17.62
C TYR A 2 31.62 25.49 -17.62
N MET A 3 31.41 24.83 -16.49
CA MET A 3 30.23 23.97 -16.32
C MET A 3 29.00 24.87 -16.15
N ARG A 4 27.90 24.54 -16.84
CA ARG A 4 26.67 25.36 -16.84
C ARG A 4 26.00 25.30 -15.44
N PRO A 5 25.55 26.43 -14.86
CA PRO A 5 24.92 26.50 -13.53
C PRO A 5 23.77 25.50 -13.28
N ARG A 6 23.05 25.09 -14.32
CA ARG A 6 21.96 24.09 -14.22
C ARG A 6 22.44 22.69 -13.85
N TYR A 7 23.63 22.28 -14.30
CA TYR A 7 24.16 20.94 -14.00
C TYR A 7 24.63 20.84 -12.54
N GLU A 8 25.23 21.91 -12.01
CA GLU A 8 25.60 21.99 -10.59
C GLU A 8 24.37 21.98 -9.68
N ALA A 9 23.31 22.72 -10.03
CA ALA A 9 22.05 22.72 -9.28
C ALA A 9 21.36 21.35 -9.26
N GLN A 10 21.33 20.64 -10.41
CA GLN A 10 20.81 19.27 -10.49
C GLN A 10 21.62 18.30 -9.64
N ALA A 11 22.96 18.37 -9.70
CA ALA A 11 23.83 17.51 -8.90
C ALA A 11 23.71 17.76 -7.39
N LEU A 12 23.57 19.02 -6.97
CA LEU A 12 23.29 19.38 -5.57
C LEU A 12 21.94 18.86 -5.11
N THR A 13 20.93 18.85 -6.00
CA THR A 13 19.60 18.31 -5.71
C THR A 13 19.64 16.79 -5.56
N VAL A 14 20.28 16.07 -6.48
CA VAL A 14 20.47 14.60 -6.38
C VAL A 14 21.19 14.22 -5.09
N LYS A 15 22.26 14.95 -4.73
CA LYS A 15 22.98 14.73 -3.48
C LYS A 15 22.10 14.99 -2.25
N ARG A 16 21.24 16.00 -2.28
CA ARG A 16 20.32 16.31 -1.18
C ARG A 16 19.27 15.21 -1.02
N LEU A 17 18.60 14.83 -2.11
CA LEU A 17 17.57 13.79 -2.13
C LEU A 17 18.14 12.45 -1.64
N PHE A 18 19.31 12.05 -2.14
CA PHE A 18 19.98 10.83 -1.67
C PHE A 18 20.27 10.87 -0.16
N LYS A 19 20.74 12.02 0.36
CA LYS A 19 21.03 12.14 1.79
C LYS A 19 19.77 12.09 2.65
N GLU A 20 18.67 12.67 2.17
CA GLU A 20 17.37 12.62 2.83
C GLU A 20 16.83 11.19 2.86
N GLU A 21 16.82 10.50 1.72
CA GLU A 21 16.43 9.10 1.61
C GLU A 21 17.33 8.20 2.48
N PHE A 22 18.66 8.36 2.40
CA PHE A 22 19.59 7.56 3.20
C PHE A 22 19.38 7.78 4.71
N ARG A 23 19.11 9.01 5.15
CA ARG A 23 18.80 9.30 6.56
C ARG A 23 17.55 8.56 7.01
N LEU A 24 16.48 8.61 6.22
CA LEU A 24 15.23 7.91 6.48
C LEU A 24 15.42 6.38 6.48
N LEU A 25 16.08 5.84 5.47
CA LEU A 25 16.37 4.42 5.38
C LEU A 25 17.23 3.93 6.53
N ARG A 26 18.21 4.72 6.99
CA ARG A 26 19.02 4.37 8.16
C ARG A 26 18.17 4.31 9.44
N GLU A 27 17.28 5.27 9.62
CA GLU A 27 16.34 5.29 10.74
C GLU A 27 15.43 4.06 10.72
N VAL A 28 14.72 3.85 9.60
CA VAL A 28 13.78 2.74 9.44
C VAL A 28 14.47 1.38 9.49
N SER A 29 15.70 1.26 8.97
CA SER A 29 16.47 0.00 9.01
C SER A 29 16.90 -0.38 10.42
N SER A 30 17.01 0.60 11.34
CA SER A 30 17.30 0.35 12.76
C SER A 30 16.12 -0.35 13.46
N TRP A 31 14.90 -0.17 12.97
CA TRP A 31 13.71 -0.77 13.55
C TRP A 31 13.61 -2.25 13.21
N LYS A 32 13.14 -3.05 14.17
CA LYS A 32 12.91 -4.48 13.96
C LYS A 32 11.53 -4.70 13.33
N HIS A 33 11.49 -4.80 12.01
CA HIS A 33 10.26 -5.13 11.27
C HIS A 33 10.53 -6.07 10.08
N THR A 34 9.68 -7.06 9.88
CA THR A 34 9.83 -8.08 8.81
C THR A 34 9.38 -7.59 7.44
N HIS A 35 8.40 -6.67 7.39
CA HIS A 35 7.79 -6.18 6.15
C HIS A 35 8.30 -4.80 5.72
N ILE A 36 9.48 -4.39 6.18
CA ILE A 36 10.18 -3.23 5.63
C ILE A 36 11.50 -3.70 5.02
N LEU A 37 11.81 -3.22 3.81
CA LEU A 37 13.09 -3.50 3.16
C LEU A 37 14.18 -2.64 3.79
N LYS A 38 15.21 -3.30 4.34
CA LYS A 38 16.30 -2.63 5.03
C LYS A 38 17.42 -2.26 4.06
N CYS A 39 17.93 -1.05 4.19
CA CYS A 39 19.16 -0.63 3.51
C CYS A 39 20.35 -1.31 4.18
N LEU A 40 21.18 -2.00 3.37
CA LEU A 40 22.36 -2.71 3.85
C LEU A 40 23.56 -1.78 3.94
N ALA A 41 23.73 -0.94 2.91
CA ALA A 41 24.82 0.02 2.83
C ALA A 41 24.47 1.16 1.89
N ALA A 42 25.21 2.26 2.02
CA ALA A 42 25.20 3.36 1.08
C ALA A 42 26.64 3.75 0.79
N TYR A 43 26.97 4.02 -0.47
CA TYR A 43 28.31 4.44 -0.85
C TYR A 43 28.27 5.57 -1.86
N LYS A 44 29.34 6.35 -1.87
CA LYS A 44 29.59 7.39 -2.86
C LYS A 44 30.84 6.99 -3.64
N THR A 45 30.76 6.95 -4.96
CA THR A 45 31.92 6.70 -5.83
C THR A 45 32.37 7.96 -6.53
N SER A 46 33.64 7.98 -6.93
CA SER A 46 34.24 9.01 -7.80
C SER A 46 33.90 8.80 -9.28
N SER A 47 33.33 7.65 -9.65
CA SER A 47 33.08 7.27 -11.05
C SER A 47 31.97 8.09 -11.74
N GLY A 48 31.18 8.87 -10.99
CA GLY A 48 30.22 9.83 -11.52
C GLY A 48 30.79 11.22 -11.85
N GLY A 49 32.11 11.36 -11.96
CA GLY A 49 32.76 12.65 -12.19
C GLY A 49 32.72 13.57 -10.95
N PRO A 50 32.76 14.91 -11.11
CA PRO A 50 32.96 15.86 -10.00
C PRO A 50 31.85 15.84 -8.93
N PHE A 51 30.68 15.27 -9.24
CA PHE A 51 29.55 15.17 -8.32
C PHE A 51 29.45 13.82 -7.59
N GLY A 52 30.18 12.81 -8.09
CA GLY A 52 30.15 11.44 -7.64
C GLY A 52 28.85 10.71 -7.99
N CYS A 53 28.87 9.38 -7.89
CA CYS A 53 27.66 8.55 -7.97
C CYS A 53 27.28 8.12 -6.55
N TYR A 54 26.01 8.23 -6.20
CA TYR A 54 25.48 7.78 -4.92
C TYR A 54 24.67 6.52 -5.16
N ALA A 55 24.91 5.48 -4.36
CA ALA A 55 24.25 4.20 -4.52
C ALA A 55 23.80 3.65 -3.17
N LEU A 56 22.60 3.05 -3.17
CA LEU A 56 22.05 2.27 -2.06
C LEU A 56 22.19 0.80 -2.38
N VAL A 57 22.65 0.03 -1.39
CA VAL A 57 22.72 -1.42 -1.46
C VAL A 57 21.54 -1.99 -0.69
N LEU A 58 20.63 -2.63 -1.42
CA LEU A 58 19.43 -3.24 -0.88
C LEU A 58 19.49 -4.77 -1.05
N PRO A 59 18.85 -5.55 -0.16
CA PRO A 59 18.71 -6.98 -0.36
C PRO A 59 17.97 -7.26 -1.66
N HIS A 60 18.47 -8.20 -2.46
CA HIS A 60 17.78 -8.65 -3.66
C HIS A 60 16.39 -9.23 -3.31
N ALA A 61 15.37 -8.76 -4.02
CA ALA A 61 13.99 -9.23 -3.93
C ALA A 61 13.74 -10.27 -5.02
N ASP A 62 13.98 -11.53 -4.67
CA ASP A 62 13.89 -12.70 -5.55
C ASP A 62 12.48 -12.96 -6.11
N GLY A 63 11.44 -12.45 -5.44
CA GLY A 63 10.06 -12.52 -5.92
C GLY A 63 9.60 -11.31 -6.75
N GLY A 64 10.49 -10.35 -7.04
CA GLY A 64 10.14 -9.13 -7.77
C GLY A 64 9.24 -8.17 -6.97
N SER A 65 8.42 -7.39 -7.66
CA SER A 65 7.45 -6.47 -7.05
C SER A 65 6.07 -7.12 -6.91
N LEU A 66 5.26 -6.57 -6.00
CA LEU A 66 3.86 -6.95 -5.85
C LEU A 66 3.07 -6.71 -7.14
N HIS A 67 3.44 -5.67 -7.91
CA HIS A 67 2.84 -5.43 -9.22
C HIS A 67 2.95 -6.65 -10.14
N SER A 68 4.15 -7.21 -10.28
CA SER A 68 4.37 -8.41 -11.10
C SER A 68 3.68 -9.65 -10.51
N PHE A 69 3.69 -9.79 -9.18
CA PHE A 69 3.03 -10.90 -8.50
C PHE A 69 1.52 -10.95 -8.72
N LEU A 70 0.85 -9.81 -8.65
CA LEU A 70 -0.60 -9.67 -8.89
C LEU A 70 -1.00 -9.97 -10.35
N ARG A 71 -0.02 -10.11 -11.25
CA ARG A 71 -0.19 -10.39 -12.69
C ARG A 71 0.29 -11.78 -13.10
N LEU A 72 0.64 -12.63 -12.14
CA LEU A 72 1.01 -14.00 -12.42
C LEU A 72 -0.20 -14.81 -12.87
N SER A 73 0.02 -15.71 -13.83
CA SER A 73 -1.01 -16.65 -14.28
C SER A 73 -1.22 -17.82 -13.32
N GLU A 74 -0.22 -18.08 -12.48
CA GLU A 74 -0.21 -19.19 -11.52
C GLU A 74 0.50 -18.78 -10.22
N ALA A 75 0.09 -19.38 -9.10
CA ALA A 75 0.71 -19.15 -7.80
C ALA A 75 2.20 -19.54 -7.84
N PRO A 76 3.15 -18.69 -7.41
CA PRO A 76 4.58 -19.00 -7.48
C PRO A 76 5.00 -20.13 -6.53
N PRO A 77 6.16 -20.79 -6.76
CA PRO A 77 6.60 -21.94 -5.97
C PRO A 77 6.65 -21.71 -4.47
N TRP A 78 7.12 -20.54 -4.01
CA TRP A 78 7.19 -20.21 -2.58
C TRP A 78 5.81 -20.15 -1.92
N LEU A 79 4.77 -19.77 -2.67
CA LEU A 79 3.41 -19.71 -2.19
C LEU A 79 2.83 -21.14 -2.11
N ARG A 80 3.02 -21.94 -3.16
CA ARG A 80 2.59 -23.36 -3.20
C ARG A 80 3.29 -24.24 -2.17
N GLN A 81 4.56 -23.98 -1.87
CA GLN A 81 5.30 -24.72 -0.85
C GLN A 81 4.81 -24.37 0.55
N SER A 82 4.43 -23.12 0.78
CA SER A 82 3.88 -22.67 2.07
C SER A 82 2.53 -23.32 2.40
N THR A 83 1.78 -23.77 1.37
CA THR A 83 0.50 -24.46 1.52
C THR A 83 0.60 -25.98 1.60
N SER A 84 1.81 -26.55 1.62
CA SER A 84 2.01 -28.00 1.79
C SER A 84 1.63 -28.52 3.19
N THR A 85 1.37 -27.63 4.15
CA THR A 85 0.79 -27.98 5.45
C THR A 85 -0.74 -27.91 5.36
N ALA A 86 -1.44 -28.93 5.87
CA ALA A 86 -2.90 -29.08 5.75
C ALA A 86 -3.74 -27.93 6.34
N SER A 87 -3.12 -26.94 7.01
CA SER A 87 -3.79 -25.83 7.68
C SER A 87 -3.60 -24.47 7.00
N THR A 88 -2.82 -24.36 5.92
CA THR A 88 -2.43 -23.07 5.33
C THR A 88 -2.83 -22.97 3.86
N SER A 89 -3.78 -22.11 3.52
CA SER A 89 -4.16 -21.81 2.14
C SER A 89 -3.37 -20.63 1.55
N ASN A 90 -3.39 -20.48 0.22
CA ASN A 90 -2.80 -19.31 -0.45
C ASN A 90 -3.40 -18.01 0.10
N CYS A 91 -4.72 -18.01 0.36
CA CYS A 91 -5.43 -16.90 0.97
C CYS A 91 -4.87 -16.58 2.36
N GLY A 92 -4.64 -17.60 3.20
CA GLY A 92 -4.01 -17.43 4.51
C GLY A 92 -2.61 -16.81 4.45
N VAL A 93 -1.76 -17.27 3.53
CA VAL A 93 -0.41 -16.71 3.35
C VAL A 93 -0.46 -15.25 2.92
N ILE A 94 -1.22 -14.95 1.86
CA ILE A 94 -1.34 -13.59 1.32
C ILE A 94 -1.97 -12.64 2.34
N PHE A 95 -3.01 -13.08 3.07
CA PHE A 95 -3.59 -12.31 4.17
C PHE A 95 -2.55 -11.94 5.24
N GLY A 96 -1.71 -12.90 5.64
CA GLY A 96 -0.61 -12.64 6.58
C GLY A 96 0.39 -11.60 6.05
N GLN A 97 0.70 -11.65 4.74
CA GLN A 97 1.53 -10.63 4.10
C GLN A 97 0.87 -9.25 4.07
N THR A 98 -0.44 -9.19 3.79
CA THR A 98 -1.25 -7.96 3.81
C THR A 98 -1.25 -7.32 5.19
N LEU A 99 -1.47 -8.11 6.24
CA LEU A 99 -1.34 -7.63 7.63
C LEU A 99 0.06 -7.06 7.88
N GLY A 100 1.09 -7.76 7.41
CA GLY A 100 2.47 -7.33 7.57
C GLY A 100 2.80 -5.97 6.95
N ILE A 101 2.30 -5.68 5.74
CA ILE A 101 2.53 -4.37 5.10
C ILE A 101 1.67 -3.26 5.73
N VAL A 102 0.51 -3.59 6.30
CA VAL A 102 -0.29 -2.65 7.12
C VAL A 102 0.44 -2.32 8.42
N ASP A 103 1.01 -3.31 9.11
CA ASP A 103 1.83 -3.10 10.32
C ASP A 103 3.09 -2.27 10.00
N ALA A 104 3.74 -2.52 8.85
CA ALA A 104 4.86 -1.70 8.39
C ALA A 104 4.47 -0.23 8.21
N LEU A 105 3.28 0.02 7.63
CA LEU A 105 2.77 1.38 7.47
C LEU A 105 2.43 2.02 8.82
N ALA A 106 1.76 1.28 9.69
CA ALA A 106 1.44 1.73 11.04
C ALA A 106 2.72 2.07 11.83
N LEU A 107 3.78 1.28 11.66
CA LEU A 107 5.08 1.54 12.26
C LEU A 107 5.67 2.87 11.77
N ILE A 108 5.80 3.10 10.46
CA ILE A 108 6.40 4.36 9.97
C ILE A 108 5.58 5.60 10.37
N HIS A 109 4.26 5.45 10.53
CA HIS A 109 3.37 6.54 10.95
C HIS A 109 3.43 6.88 12.43
N ASN A 110 3.85 5.94 13.30
CA ASN A 110 3.71 6.07 14.76
C ASN A 110 4.98 5.78 15.57
N LYS A 111 6.05 5.25 14.95
CA LYS A 111 7.23 4.76 15.69
C LYS A 111 8.20 5.86 16.13
N MET A 112 8.19 6.98 15.43
CA MET A 112 8.98 8.17 15.78
C MET A 112 8.53 8.72 17.15
N ASP A 113 9.16 9.80 17.61
CA ASP A 113 8.70 10.49 18.82
C ASP A 113 7.28 11.06 18.65
N LYS A 114 6.64 11.46 19.75
CA LYS A 114 5.27 12.03 19.71
C LYS A 114 5.15 13.29 18.84
N THR A 115 6.28 13.88 18.48
CA THR A 115 6.39 15.15 17.77
C THR A 115 6.64 14.97 16.27
N SER A 116 6.92 13.77 15.77
CA SER A 116 7.21 13.54 14.35
C SER A 116 6.72 12.20 13.84
N PHE A 117 6.61 12.05 12.53
CA PHE A 117 6.23 10.80 11.87
C PHE A 117 6.78 10.73 10.45
N ILE A 118 6.92 9.52 9.91
CA ILE A 118 7.32 9.32 8.51
C ILE A 118 6.07 9.22 7.65
N ILE A 119 6.09 9.87 6.49
CA ILE A 119 5.11 9.71 5.42
C ILE A 119 5.86 9.14 4.21
N HIS A 120 5.33 8.09 3.58
CA HIS A 120 5.98 7.43 2.45
C HIS A 120 5.75 8.16 1.12
N ARG A 121 4.54 8.67 0.88
CA ARG A 121 4.11 9.44 -0.31
C ARG A 121 4.15 8.71 -1.67
N ASP A 122 4.62 7.47 -1.75
CA ASP A 122 4.66 6.71 -3.02
C ASP A 122 4.37 5.21 -2.81
N ILE A 123 3.36 4.93 -1.99
CA ILE A 123 2.86 3.56 -1.80
C ILE A 123 2.15 3.13 -3.08
N LYS A 124 2.64 2.03 -3.67
CA LYS A 124 2.11 1.41 -4.89
C LYS A 124 2.65 -0.03 -4.97
N PRO A 125 2.06 -0.94 -5.76
CA PRO A 125 2.52 -2.32 -5.86
C PRO A 125 3.96 -2.47 -6.35
N TYR A 126 4.48 -1.51 -7.11
CA TYR A 126 5.89 -1.49 -7.52
C TYR A 126 6.86 -1.32 -6.34
N ASN A 127 6.42 -0.62 -5.29
CA ASN A 127 7.23 -0.29 -4.10
C ASN A 127 6.97 -1.25 -2.94
N ILE A 128 6.27 -2.36 -3.21
CA ILE A 128 6.17 -3.49 -2.29
C ILE A 128 6.91 -4.65 -2.95
N LEU A 129 8.07 -4.99 -2.41
CA LEU A 129 8.91 -6.04 -2.96
C LEU A 129 8.69 -7.38 -2.26
N ILE A 130 8.87 -8.48 -2.99
CA ILE A 130 8.73 -9.82 -2.44
C ILE A 130 10.12 -10.42 -2.28
N ARG A 131 10.50 -10.70 -1.04
CA ARG A 131 11.78 -11.34 -0.73
C ARG A 131 11.57 -12.56 0.14
N LYS A 132 11.99 -13.74 -0.34
CA LYS A 132 11.80 -15.02 0.35
C LYS A 132 10.34 -15.24 0.75
N GLY A 133 9.41 -14.91 -0.16
CA GLY A 133 7.96 -15.00 0.08
C GLY A 133 7.37 -13.95 1.02
N VAL A 134 8.16 -12.94 1.45
CA VAL A 134 7.70 -11.88 2.36
C VAL A 134 7.52 -10.56 1.61
N PHE A 135 6.34 -9.94 1.73
CA PHE A 135 6.06 -8.61 1.18
C PHE A 135 6.76 -7.54 2.02
N LYS A 136 7.45 -6.61 1.37
CA LYS A 136 8.27 -5.60 2.02
C LYS A 136 8.00 -4.23 1.42
N LEU A 137 7.54 -3.30 2.24
CA LEU A 137 7.49 -1.89 1.90
C LEU A 137 8.92 -1.39 1.65
N ALA A 138 9.13 -0.80 0.48
CA ALA A 138 10.42 -0.38 -0.04
C ALA A 138 10.29 0.98 -0.72
N ASP A 139 11.42 1.54 -1.16
CA ASP A 139 11.51 2.80 -1.90
C ASP A 139 10.99 4.03 -1.11
N PHE A 140 11.91 4.61 -0.35
CA PHE A 140 11.66 5.80 0.47
C PHE A 140 12.13 7.09 -0.24
N GLU A 141 12.32 7.07 -1.56
CA GLU A 141 12.82 8.21 -2.34
C GLU A 141 11.94 9.46 -2.12
N PHE A 142 10.62 9.26 -2.07
CA PHE A 142 9.66 10.33 -1.81
C PHE A 142 9.26 10.44 -0.34
N ALA A 143 9.80 9.64 0.57
CA ALA A 143 9.40 9.72 1.96
C ALA A 143 9.91 11.00 2.64
N CYS A 144 9.25 11.43 3.71
CA CYS A 144 9.73 12.54 4.54
C CYS A 144 9.35 12.33 6.00
N ILE A 145 10.10 13.01 6.89
CA ILE A 145 9.71 13.18 8.29
C ILE A 145 8.88 14.46 8.35
N LYS A 146 7.68 14.39 8.93
CA LYS A 146 6.82 15.55 9.19
C LYS A 146 6.62 15.70 10.70
N ASP A 147 6.74 16.92 11.19
CA ASP A 147 6.45 17.23 12.59
C ASP A 147 4.92 17.26 12.79
N ALA A 148 4.46 16.74 13.93
CA ALA A 148 3.04 16.64 14.26
C ALA A 148 2.37 18.02 14.41
N GLU A 149 3.14 19.04 14.79
CA GLU A 149 2.70 20.43 14.92
C GLU A 149 2.86 21.23 13.62
N ASP A 150 3.58 20.67 12.63
CA ASP A 150 3.83 21.35 11.38
C ASP A 150 2.59 21.29 10.46
N THR A 151 1.90 22.42 10.41
CA THR A 151 0.75 22.67 9.53
C THR A 151 1.15 23.23 8.17
N SER A 152 2.46 23.30 7.88
CA SER A 152 2.95 23.73 6.59
C SER A 152 2.36 22.87 5.47
N LYS A 153 2.11 23.56 4.35
CA LYS A 153 1.50 23.04 3.15
C LYS A 153 2.58 22.86 2.10
N THR A 154 3.02 21.64 1.83
CA THR A 154 3.78 21.35 0.61
C THR A 154 2.89 21.61 -0.59
N ILE A 155 3.30 22.59 -1.40
CA ILE A 155 2.49 23.15 -2.50
C ILE A 155 2.51 22.21 -3.73
N TRP A 156 3.46 21.28 -3.80
CA TRP A 156 3.70 20.43 -4.97
C TRP A 156 3.55 18.94 -4.66
N TRP A 157 2.83 18.22 -5.53
CA TRP A 157 2.71 16.77 -5.45
C TRP A 157 4.04 16.10 -5.82
N VAL A 158 4.46 15.14 -5.01
CA VAL A 158 5.59 14.23 -5.29
C VAL A 158 5.07 12.80 -5.41
N GLY A 159 5.82 11.89 -6.03
CA GLY A 159 5.42 10.50 -6.20
C GLY A 159 4.40 10.25 -7.32
N THR A 160 4.01 9.00 -7.48
CA THR A 160 3.20 8.51 -8.61
C THR A 160 1.73 8.91 -8.43
N PRO A 161 1.10 9.60 -9.39
CA PRO A 161 -0.27 10.08 -9.23
C PRO A 161 -1.33 8.97 -9.29
N LEU A 162 -0.98 7.77 -9.79
CA LEU A 162 -1.93 6.68 -10.01
C LEU A 162 -2.67 6.25 -8.74
N TYR A 163 -1.98 6.27 -7.59
CA TYR A 163 -2.50 5.88 -6.27
C TYR A 163 -2.83 7.11 -5.41
N ALA A 164 -2.97 8.28 -6.03
CA ALA A 164 -3.27 9.51 -5.32
C ALA A 164 -4.69 9.50 -4.74
N PRO A 165 -4.90 10.14 -3.57
CA PRO A 165 -6.20 10.29 -2.97
C PRO A 165 -6.98 11.46 -3.60
N PRO A 166 -8.31 11.53 -3.45
CA PRO A 166 -9.15 12.55 -4.08
C PRO A 166 -8.79 13.98 -3.66
N GLU A 167 -8.34 14.19 -2.42
CA GLU A 167 -7.91 15.50 -1.94
C GLU A 167 -6.70 16.09 -2.69
N ARG A 168 -6.01 15.31 -3.52
CA ARG A 168 -4.91 15.81 -4.38
C ARG A 168 -5.37 16.97 -5.29
N THR A 169 -6.57 16.90 -5.85
CA THR A 169 -7.06 17.88 -6.84
C THR A 169 -7.69 19.11 -6.20
N LEU A 170 -8.00 19.07 -4.90
CA LEU A 170 -8.80 20.10 -4.23
C LEU A 170 -8.01 21.35 -3.82
N HIS A 171 -6.72 21.50 -4.19
CA HIS A 171 -5.82 22.55 -3.69
C HIS A 171 -5.76 22.67 -2.14
N HIS A 172 -6.33 21.69 -1.43
CA HIS A 172 -6.23 21.51 0.00
C HIS A 172 -4.89 20.86 0.27
N ALA A 173 -3.85 21.67 0.10
CA ALA A 173 -2.49 21.24 0.39
C ALA A 173 -2.45 20.66 1.81
N GLU A 174 -2.02 19.40 1.88
CA GLU A 174 -1.51 18.68 3.04
C GLU A 174 -2.34 18.63 4.33
N SER A 175 -3.67 18.50 4.26
CA SER A 175 -4.41 18.29 5.52
C SER A 175 -4.16 16.91 6.17
N THR A 176 -3.56 15.92 5.51
CA THR A 176 -3.38 14.58 6.12
C THR A 176 -2.31 13.71 5.44
N GLY A 177 -1.02 13.99 5.68
CA GLY A 177 0.09 13.18 5.13
C GLY A 177 -0.07 11.66 5.33
N ARG A 178 -0.45 11.24 6.55
CA ARG A 178 -0.75 9.82 6.84
C ARG A 178 -1.96 9.30 6.09
N ALA A 179 -3.03 10.10 5.95
CA ALA A 179 -4.25 9.63 5.27
C ALA A 179 -4.01 9.44 3.76
N ARG A 180 -3.11 10.22 3.16
CA ARG A 180 -2.66 9.97 1.78
C ARG A 180 -2.04 8.57 1.64
N ASP A 181 -1.14 8.21 2.56
CA ASP A 181 -0.53 6.88 2.55
C ASP A 181 -1.57 5.78 2.82
N THR A 182 -2.53 6.00 3.71
CA THR A 182 -3.58 5.00 3.97
C THR A 182 -4.50 4.80 2.79
N TRP A 183 -4.85 5.85 2.05
CA TRP A 183 -5.56 5.73 0.78
C TRP A 183 -4.78 4.87 -0.22
N ALA A 184 -3.51 5.21 -0.44
CA ALA A 184 -2.66 4.49 -1.38
C ALA A 184 -2.50 3.01 -0.99
N MET A 185 -2.37 2.72 0.30
CA MET A 185 -2.41 1.35 0.83
C MET A 185 -3.77 0.68 0.62
N GLY A 186 -4.89 1.40 0.78
CA GLY A 186 -6.23 0.90 0.49
C GLY A 186 -6.39 0.46 -0.97
N CYS A 187 -5.84 1.23 -1.92
CA CYS A 187 -5.81 0.86 -3.33
C CYS A 187 -5.02 -0.44 -3.56
N VAL A 188 -3.83 -0.56 -2.96
CA VAL A 188 -3.01 -1.77 -3.04
C VAL A 188 -3.74 -2.98 -2.45
N ILE A 189 -4.38 -2.82 -1.28
CA ILE A 189 -5.12 -3.88 -0.62
C ILE A 189 -6.34 -4.31 -1.45
N LEU A 190 -7.01 -3.38 -2.13
CA LEU A 190 -8.09 -3.71 -3.06
C LEU A 190 -7.56 -4.56 -4.24
N GLU A 191 -6.42 -4.24 -4.83
CA GLU A 191 -5.82 -5.08 -5.87
C GLU A 191 -5.45 -6.48 -5.35
N ILE A 192 -4.98 -6.59 -4.10
CA ILE A 192 -4.78 -7.89 -3.43
C ILE A 192 -6.11 -8.63 -3.24
N LEU A 193 -7.18 -7.93 -2.84
CA LEU A 193 -8.51 -8.53 -2.65
C LEU A 193 -9.06 -9.08 -3.96
N VAL A 194 -8.86 -8.37 -5.08
CA VAL A 194 -9.23 -8.86 -6.42
C VAL A 194 -8.55 -10.19 -6.72
N LEU A 195 -7.23 -10.30 -6.49
CA LEU A 195 -6.51 -11.57 -6.66
C LEU A 195 -7.05 -12.65 -5.73
N LEU A 196 -7.31 -12.32 -4.46
CA LEU A 196 -7.79 -13.29 -3.49
C LEU A 196 -9.19 -13.81 -3.82
N CYS A 197 -10.08 -13.00 -4.39
CA CYS A 197 -11.41 -13.42 -4.79
C CYS A 197 -11.43 -14.14 -6.15
N SER A 198 -10.54 -13.78 -7.07
CA SER A 198 -10.56 -14.33 -8.43
C SER A 198 -9.55 -15.45 -8.68
N GLY A 199 -8.54 -15.58 -7.83
CA GLY A 199 -7.43 -16.51 -8.00
C GLY A 199 -6.45 -16.11 -9.10
N PHE A 200 -5.44 -16.96 -9.30
CA PHE A 200 -4.48 -16.84 -10.40
C PHE A 200 -5.06 -17.45 -11.67
N SER A 201 -4.93 -16.76 -12.80
CA SER A 201 -5.53 -17.18 -14.08
C SER A 201 -4.77 -16.58 -15.27
N ARG A 202 -5.00 -17.12 -16.47
CA ARG A 202 -4.32 -16.65 -17.71
C ARG A 202 -4.57 -15.18 -18.03
N GLU A 203 -5.78 -14.68 -17.77
CA GLU A 203 -6.08 -13.24 -17.77
C GLU A 203 -6.06 -12.76 -16.32
N PRO A 204 -4.99 -12.10 -15.85
CA PRO A 204 -4.87 -11.75 -14.45
C PRO A 204 -6.04 -10.87 -14.00
N ALA A 205 -6.69 -11.26 -12.91
CA ALA A 205 -7.88 -10.56 -12.41
C ALA A 205 -7.63 -9.08 -12.14
N VAL A 206 -6.43 -8.71 -11.71
CA VAL A 206 -6.05 -7.31 -11.46
C VAL A 206 -5.92 -6.51 -12.77
N GLU A 207 -5.52 -7.15 -13.87
CA GLU A 207 -5.51 -6.49 -15.20
C GLU A 207 -6.94 -6.30 -15.72
N LYS A 208 -7.81 -7.29 -15.54
CA LYS A 208 -9.24 -7.16 -15.82
C LYS A 208 -9.86 -6.01 -15.02
N PHE A 209 -9.62 -5.96 -13.71
CA PHE A 209 -10.04 -4.87 -12.83
C PHE A 209 -9.54 -3.52 -13.32
N GLU A 210 -8.23 -3.39 -13.61
CA GLU A 210 -7.67 -2.14 -14.13
C GLU A 210 -8.34 -1.73 -15.45
N ARG A 211 -8.51 -2.66 -16.40
CA ARG A 211 -9.14 -2.40 -17.69
C ARG A 211 -10.59 -1.94 -17.53
N GLU A 212 -11.40 -2.66 -16.76
CA GLU A 212 -12.82 -2.36 -16.58
C GLU A 212 -13.04 -1.04 -15.83
N ARG A 213 -12.23 -0.78 -14.79
CA ARG A 213 -12.23 0.50 -14.09
C ARG A 213 -11.97 1.69 -15.03
N LEU A 214 -11.05 1.55 -15.98
CA LEU A 214 -10.69 2.62 -16.91
C LEU A 214 -11.72 2.80 -18.03
N LEU A 215 -12.25 1.71 -18.58
CA LEU A 215 -13.25 1.74 -19.66
C LEU A 215 -14.56 2.38 -19.21
N SER A 216 -15.03 2.04 -18.01
CA SER A 216 -16.32 2.48 -17.48
C SER A 216 -16.30 3.93 -16.95
N SER A 217 -15.13 4.47 -16.61
CA SER A 217 -15.01 5.81 -16.01
C SER A 217 -15.26 6.99 -16.96
N GLY A 218 -15.40 6.75 -18.28
CA GLY A 218 -15.48 7.80 -19.32
C GLY A 218 -14.23 8.67 -19.47
N ASN A 219 -13.33 8.65 -18.47
CA ASN A 219 -12.09 9.41 -18.37
C ASN A 219 -10.91 8.54 -18.83
N ARG A 220 -10.86 8.25 -20.13
CA ARG A 220 -9.89 7.33 -20.75
C ARG A 220 -8.43 7.74 -20.58
N GLU A 221 -8.17 8.98 -20.19
CA GLU A 221 -6.81 9.53 -20.07
C GLU A 221 -6.23 9.42 -18.66
N SER A 222 -7.06 9.40 -17.60
CA SER A 222 -6.55 9.43 -16.23
C SER A 222 -6.63 8.07 -15.55
N LYS A 223 -5.48 7.41 -15.44
CA LYS A 223 -5.34 6.12 -14.73
C LYS A 223 -5.46 6.21 -13.20
N VAL A 224 -5.70 7.40 -12.66
CA VAL A 224 -5.70 7.71 -11.23
C VAL A 224 -6.89 7.05 -10.52
N PHE A 225 -6.62 6.32 -9.44
CA PHE A 225 -7.61 5.55 -8.69
C PHE A 225 -8.77 6.40 -8.18
N SER A 226 -8.46 7.58 -7.62
CA SER A 226 -9.47 8.48 -7.04
C SER A 226 -10.41 9.11 -8.07
N LEU A 227 -10.08 9.08 -9.36
CA LEU A 227 -10.91 9.63 -10.43
C LEU A 227 -11.86 8.59 -11.04
N THR A 228 -11.82 7.35 -10.55
CA THR A 228 -12.64 6.24 -11.03
C THR A 228 -13.43 5.60 -9.89
N MET A 229 -13.78 6.36 -8.85
CA MET A 229 -14.34 5.80 -7.62
C MET A 229 -15.72 5.14 -7.82
N ASP A 230 -16.51 5.60 -8.79
CA ASP A 230 -17.79 4.97 -9.11
C ASP A 230 -17.59 3.50 -9.53
N CYS A 231 -16.70 3.25 -10.49
CA CYS A 231 -16.36 1.89 -10.93
C CYS A 231 -15.65 1.08 -9.85
N VAL A 232 -14.83 1.73 -9.01
CA VAL A 232 -14.19 1.08 -7.86
C VAL A 232 -15.24 0.60 -6.86
N ASN A 233 -16.26 1.41 -6.58
CA ASN A 233 -17.34 1.06 -5.65
C ASN A 233 -18.20 -0.08 -6.19
N GLU A 234 -18.48 -0.09 -7.50
CA GLU A 234 -19.14 -1.23 -8.17
C GLU A 234 -18.33 -2.53 -8.00
N TRP A 235 -17.01 -2.46 -8.22
CA TRP A 235 -16.12 -3.59 -8.02
C TRP A 235 -16.08 -4.06 -6.56
N ILE A 236 -16.04 -3.13 -5.60
CA ILE A 236 -16.13 -3.44 -4.16
C ILE A 236 -17.46 -4.17 -3.86
N GLY A 237 -18.57 -3.75 -4.47
CA GLY A 237 -19.86 -4.42 -4.36
C GLY A 237 -19.86 -5.83 -4.95
N HIS A 238 -19.27 -6.01 -6.13
CA HIS A 238 -19.11 -7.32 -6.76
C HIS A 238 -18.24 -8.26 -5.91
N LEU A 239 -17.12 -7.76 -5.37
CA LEU A 239 -16.27 -8.53 -4.47
C LEU A 239 -16.98 -8.90 -3.16
N ASP A 240 -17.80 -8.01 -2.59
CA ASP A 240 -18.62 -8.30 -1.41
C ASP A 240 -19.61 -9.44 -1.71
N GLY A 241 -20.31 -9.39 -2.86
CA GLY A 241 -21.21 -10.46 -3.30
C GLY A 241 -20.48 -11.79 -3.48
N MET A 242 -19.33 -11.79 -4.16
CA MET A 242 -18.49 -12.99 -4.29
C MET A 242 -18.11 -13.57 -2.92
N ILE A 243 -17.72 -12.71 -1.98
CA ILE A 243 -17.40 -13.11 -0.61
C ILE A 243 -18.63 -13.71 0.05
N GLU A 244 -19.79 -13.06 0.02
CA GLU A 244 -21.04 -13.59 0.60
C GLU A 244 -21.46 -14.95 0.02
N ASP A 245 -21.21 -15.18 -1.27
CA ASP A 245 -21.48 -16.45 -1.97
C ASP A 245 -20.48 -17.57 -1.66
N GLY A 246 -19.37 -17.26 -0.96
CA GLY A 246 -18.38 -18.23 -0.50
C GLY A 246 -17.33 -18.60 -1.54
N VAL A 247 -16.50 -17.64 -1.95
CA VAL A 247 -15.41 -17.83 -2.94
C VAL A 247 -14.49 -19.01 -2.66
N HIS A 248 -14.20 -19.29 -1.38
CA HIS A 248 -13.29 -20.35 -0.97
C HIS A 248 -14.03 -21.37 -0.12
N ASP A 249 -13.78 -22.66 -0.39
CA ASP A 249 -14.37 -23.78 0.35
C ASP A 249 -13.97 -23.81 1.84
N HIS A 250 -12.93 -23.06 2.24
CA HIS A 250 -12.40 -23.06 3.60
C HIS A 250 -12.99 -21.92 4.47
N PRO A 251 -13.71 -22.21 5.57
CA PRO A 251 -14.39 -21.20 6.40
C PRO A 251 -13.48 -20.11 6.97
N THR A 252 -12.20 -20.41 7.21
CA THR A 252 -11.26 -19.40 7.72
C THR A 252 -10.85 -18.39 6.66
N ASP A 253 -10.99 -18.72 5.38
CA ASP A 253 -10.57 -17.84 4.28
C ASP A 253 -11.65 -16.81 3.99
N GLN A 254 -12.91 -17.23 4.05
CA GLN A 254 -14.07 -16.36 4.07
C GLN A 254 -13.88 -15.20 5.07
N ARG A 255 -13.58 -15.52 6.33
CA ARG A 255 -13.37 -14.50 7.37
C ARG A 255 -12.18 -13.59 7.06
N LYS A 256 -11.11 -14.10 6.44
CA LYS A 256 -9.96 -13.27 6.04
C LYS A 256 -10.37 -12.27 4.96
N LEU A 257 -11.16 -12.69 3.97
CA LEU A 257 -11.66 -11.82 2.91
C LEU A 257 -12.58 -10.71 3.44
N GLU A 258 -13.53 -11.04 4.33
CA GLU A 258 -14.39 -10.06 5.00
C GLU A 258 -13.57 -8.95 5.69
N ASN A 259 -12.46 -9.34 6.34
CA ASN A 259 -11.61 -8.39 7.04
C ASN A 259 -10.78 -7.52 6.10
N ILE A 260 -10.27 -8.09 5.00
CA ILE A 260 -9.61 -7.30 3.96
C ILE A 260 -10.60 -6.30 3.36
N LEU A 261 -11.83 -6.73 3.05
CA LEU A 261 -12.87 -5.86 2.52
C LEU A 261 -13.23 -4.71 3.49
N PHE A 262 -13.30 -5.01 4.79
CA PHE A 262 -13.51 -3.99 5.82
C PHE A 262 -12.40 -2.92 5.81
N LEU A 263 -11.13 -3.35 5.68
CA LEU A 263 -10.01 -2.41 5.55
C LEU A 263 -10.11 -1.58 4.27
N VAL A 264 -10.41 -2.20 3.13
CA VAL A 264 -10.57 -1.50 1.85
C VAL A 264 -11.61 -0.37 1.99
N ARG A 265 -12.80 -0.68 2.55
CA ARG A 265 -13.86 0.30 2.77
C ARG A 265 -13.43 1.45 3.67
N GLY A 266 -12.70 1.16 4.76
CA GLY A 266 -12.22 2.18 5.68
C GLY A 266 -11.10 3.06 5.10
N MET A 267 -10.15 2.45 4.39
CA MET A 267 -8.98 3.13 3.85
C MET A 267 -9.27 3.90 2.56
N LEU A 268 -10.29 3.50 1.79
CA LEU A 268 -10.76 4.21 0.59
C LEU A 268 -11.89 5.20 0.88
N ASN A 269 -12.01 5.68 2.12
CA ASN A 269 -12.90 6.80 2.43
C ASN A 269 -12.38 8.08 1.75
N PRO A 270 -13.17 8.75 0.89
CA PRO A 270 -12.72 9.96 0.19
C PRO A 270 -12.41 11.11 1.14
N GLU A 271 -13.07 11.16 2.31
CA GLU A 271 -12.89 12.22 3.28
C GLU A 271 -11.72 11.88 4.23
N PRO A 272 -10.59 12.63 4.20
CA PRO A 272 -9.37 12.21 4.89
C PRO A 272 -9.49 12.13 6.42
N LYS A 273 -10.35 12.96 7.04
CA LYS A 273 -10.58 12.93 8.50
C LYS A 273 -11.33 11.67 8.95
N ASP A 274 -12.16 11.11 8.06
CA ASP A 274 -12.99 9.92 8.32
C ASP A 274 -12.32 8.64 7.78
N ARG A 275 -11.14 8.78 7.17
CA ARG A 275 -10.35 7.68 6.60
C ARG A 275 -9.66 6.89 7.69
N MET A 276 -9.77 5.56 7.60
CA MET A 276 -9.13 4.64 8.51
C MET A 276 -7.60 4.88 8.54
N THR A 277 -7.06 5.02 9.75
CA THR A 277 -5.61 5.13 9.94
C THR A 277 -4.93 3.77 9.83
N ALA A 278 -3.63 3.76 9.51
CA ALA A 278 -2.86 2.52 9.50
C ALA A 278 -2.84 1.82 10.88
N ALA A 279 -2.83 2.59 11.98
CA ALA A 279 -2.91 2.04 13.33
C ALA A 279 -4.26 1.36 13.58
N THR A 280 -5.37 1.99 13.21
CA THR A 280 -6.71 1.39 13.33
C THR A 280 -6.85 0.12 12.49
N ALA A 281 -6.32 0.13 11.26
CA ALA A 281 -6.31 -1.03 10.38
C ALA A 281 -5.49 -2.19 10.99
N HIS A 282 -4.33 -1.88 11.54
CA HIS A 282 -3.46 -2.83 12.22
C HIS A 282 -4.11 -3.44 13.46
N ASP A 283 -4.70 -2.62 14.32
CA ASP A 283 -5.36 -3.07 15.55
C ASP A 283 -6.55 -3.99 15.23
N HIS A 284 -7.32 -3.66 14.20
CA HIS A 284 -8.41 -4.52 13.70
C HIS A 284 -7.89 -5.91 13.30
N LEU A 285 -6.87 -5.97 12.45
CA LEU A 285 -6.29 -7.25 12.00
C LEU A 285 -5.61 -8.04 13.13
N ARG A 286 -4.95 -7.37 14.07
CA ARG A 286 -4.32 -8.03 15.23
C ARG A 286 -5.35 -8.61 16.19
N SER A 287 -6.48 -7.92 16.40
CA SER A 287 -7.56 -8.42 17.25
C SER A 287 -8.10 -9.78 16.77
N LEU A 288 -8.07 -10.02 15.46
CA LEU A 288 -8.53 -11.25 14.81
C LEU A 288 -7.52 -12.39 14.92
N ALA A 289 -6.22 -12.09 14.87
CA ALA A 289 -5.18 -13.08 15.11
C ALA A 289 -5.18 -13.61 16.55
N ASN A 290 -5.66 -12.80 17.51
CA ASN A 290 -5.69 -13.11 18.94
C ASN A 290 -7.03 -13.68 19.43
N THR A 291 -8.10 -13.64 18.62
CA THR A 291 -9.42 -14.14 19.02
C THR A 291 -9.75 -15.48 18.36
N LYS A 292 -9.86 -16.54 19.17
CA LYS A 292 -10.66 -17.75 18.84
C LYS A 292 -12.18 -17.48 18.94
N ALA A 293 -12.64 -16.23 18.83
CA ALA A 293 -14.00 -15.82 19.15
C ALA A 293 -14.73 -15.22 17.94
N PRO A 294 -16.01 -15.55 17.71
CA PRO A 294 -16.80 -14.98 16.62
C PRO A 294 -17.18 -13.54 16.96
N LEU A 295 -16.99 -12.61 16.03
CA LEU A 295 -17.36 -11.21 16.23
C LEU A 295 -18.49 -10.76 15.30
N LEU A 296 -19.58 -10.39 15.98
CA LEU A 296 -20.69 -9.47 15.69
C LEU A 296 -21.47 -9.66 14.36
N LYS A 297 -22.69 -10.18 14.51
CA LYS A 297 -23.72 -10.16 13.47
C LYS A 297 -24.00 -8.72 13.02
N LYS A 298 -24.12 -8.51 11.71
CA LYS A 298 -24.62 -7.27 11.07
C LYS A 298 -25.84 -6.77 11.87
N LYS A 299 -25.80 -5.53 12.37
CA LYS A 299 -27.04 -4.84 12.76
C LYS A 299 -27.81 -4.59 11.47
N THR A 300 -28.81 -5.42 11.20
CA THR A 300 -29.87 -5.09 10.25
C THR A 300 -30.58 -3.85 10.79
N SER A 301 -30.35 -2.69 10.17
CA SER A 301 -31.17 -1.52 10.38
C SER A 301 -32.56 -1.84 9.81
N GLY A 302 -33.49 -2.20 10.69
CA GLY A 302 -34.91 -2.27 10.35
C GLY A 302 -35.39 -0.87 10.02
N TYR A 303 -35.65 -0.60 8.75
CA TYR A 303 -36.58 0.44 8.36
C TYR A 303 -37.96 0.00 8.88
N LYS A 304 -38.47 0.73 9.87
CA LYS A 304 -39.89 0.70 10.19
C LYS A 304 -40.61 1.48 9.09
N GLU A 305 -41.42 0.78 8.32
CA GLU A 305 -42.56 1.40 7.65
C GLU A 305 -43.52 1.87 8.75
N GLU A 306 -43.63 3.19 8.94
CA GLU A 306 -44.79 3.77 9.61
C GLU A 306 -45.84 4.05 8.55
N GLY A 307 -46.89 3.22 8.55
CA GLY A 307 -48.14 3.51 7.88
C GLY A 307 -48.98 4.46 8.71
N SER A 308 -49.48 5.52 8.07
CA SER A 308 -50.78 6.17 8.26
C SER A 308 -51.02 7.10 7.08
#